data_AF-A0A1E4GI58-F1
#
_entry.id   AF-A0A1E4GI58-F1
#
_cell.length_a   1.000
_cell.length_b   1.000
_cell.length_c   1.000
_cell.angle_alpha   90.00
_cell.angle_beta   90.00
_cell.angle_gamma   90.00
#
_symmetry.space_group_name_H-M   'P 1'
#
loop_
_entity.id
_entity.type
_entity.pdbx_description
1 polymer ?
#
loop_
_entity_poly.entity_id
_entity_poly.type
_entity_poly.pdbx_seq_one_letter_code
_entity_poly.pdbx_strand_id
1 'polypeptide(L)' 'MNISAVSTGSTSLSLSQRLIAGGLALLLGLTLLVGTGFAGDYRLHNGAHDTRHAMGFPCH' A
#
# COMPACT_ATOMS: atom_id res chain seq x y z
N MET A 1 -41.74 -3.05 -14.17
CA MET A 1 -40.36 -2.53 -14.06
C MET A 1 -39.42 -3.72 -14.21
N ASN A 2 -38.59 -3.76 -15.26
CA ASN A 2 -37.69 -4.88 -15.50
C ASN A 2 -36.30 -4.54 -14.96
N ILE A 3 -35.88 -5.22 -13.88
CA ILE A 3 -34.57 -5.00 -13.26
C ILE A 3 -33.59 -5.94 -13.94
N SER A 4 -32.76 -5.41 -14.84
CA SER A 4 -31.64 -6.16 -15.41
C SER A 4 -30.52 -6.21 -14.39
N ALA A 5 -30.24 -7.40 -13.84
CA ALA A 5 -29.11 -7.61 -12.95
C ALA A 5 -27.80 -7.37 -13.72
N VAL A 6 -27.00 -6.41 -13.27
CA VAL A 6 -25.63 -6.20 -13.78
C VAL A 6 -24.78 -7.38 -13.29
N SER A 7 -24.38 -8.25 -14.21
CA SER A 7 -23.39 -9.28 -13.94
C SER A 7 -22.03 -8.61 -13.73
N THR A 8 -21.59 -8.51 -12.47
CA THR A 8 -20.23 -8.07 -12.14
C THR A 8 -19.30 -9.27 -12.36
N GLY A 9 -18.68 -9.35 -13.53
CA GLY A 9 -17.72 -10.39 -13.85
C GLY A 9 -16.49 -10.28 -12.94
N SER A 10 -16.26 -11.27 -12.08
CA SER A 10 -15.04 -11.36 -11.28
C SER A 10 -13.90 -11.93 -12.12
N THR A 11 -12.94 -11.09 -12.51
CA THR A 11 -11.74 -11.56 -13.22
C THR A 11 -10.83 -12.32 -12.26
N SER A 12 -10.69 -13.64 -12.44
CA SER A 12 -9.74 -14.44 -11.67
C SER A 12 -8.31 -14.14 -12.12
N LEU A 13 -7.49 -13.62 -11.21
CA LEU A 13 -6.05 -13.42 -11.43
C LEU A 13 -5.32 -14.76 -11.37
N SER A 14 -4.41 -14.98 -12.32
CA SER A 14 -3.46 -16.10 -12.24
C SER A 14 -2.53 -15.97 -11.03
N LEU A 15 -1.93 -17.08 -10.60
CA LEU A 15 -0.95 -17.07 -9.51
C LEU A 15 0.25 -16.17 -9.85
N SER A 16 0.72 -16.19 -11.09
CA SER A 16 1.83 -15.33 -11.53
C SER A 16 1.49 -13.85 -11.43
N GLN A 17 0.29 -13.42 -11.84
CA GLN A 17 -0.15 -12.03 -11.67
C GLN A 17 -0.19 -11.60 -10.20
N ARG A 18 -0.66 -12.50 -9.32
CA ARG A 18 -0.67 -12.23 -7.87
C ARG A 18 0.74 -12.11 -7.29
N LEU A 19 1.65 -12.99 -7.69
CA LEU A 19 3.04 -12.97 -7.24
C LEU A 19 3.78 -11.74 -7.74
N ILE A 20 3.55 -11.31 -9.00
CA ILE A 20 4.13 -10.08 -9.54
C ILE A 20 3.61 -8.87 -8.77
N ALA A 21 2.29 -8.76 -8.59
CA ALA A 21 1.70 -7.63 -7.86
C ALA A 21 2.18 -7.59 -6.40
N GLY A 22 2.20 -8.74 -5.72
CA GLY A 22 2.70 -8.86 -4.35
C GLY A 22 4.20 -8.56 -4.26
N GLY A 23 4.99 -9.02 -5.22
CA GLY A 23 6.43 -8.75 -5.29
C GLY A 23 6.72 -7.26 -5.47
N LEU A 24 5.99 -6.57 -6.35
CA LEU A 24 6.11 -5.12 -6.53
C LEU A 24 5.70 -4.35 -5.27
N ALA A 25 4.61 -4.76 -4.62
CA ALA A 25 4.16 -4.15 -3.37
C ALA A 25 5.19 -4.34 -2.24
N LEU A 26 5.78 -5.53 -2.14
CA LEU A 26 6.81 -5.84 -1.15
C LEU A 26 8.10 -5.07 -1.43
N LEU A 27 8.52 -4.97 -2.69
CA LEU A 27 9.67 -4.16 -3.09
C LEU A 27 9.46 -2.70 -2.71
N LEU A 28 8.30 -2.12 -3.05
CA LEU A 28 7.95 -0.75 -2.68
C LEU A 28 7.98 -0.55 -1.16
N GLY A 29 7.36 -1.46 -0.40
CA GLY A 29 7.35 -1.39 1.06
C GLY A 29 8.74 -1.45 1.67
N LEU A 30 9.61 -2.34 1.17
CA LEU A 30 11.00 -2.44 1.62
C LEU A 30 11.81 -1.19 1.26
N THR A 31 11.62 -0.64 0.06
CA THR A 31 12.26 0.61 -0.36
C THR A 31 11.90 1.76 0.57
N LEU A 32 10.62 1.89 0.94
CA LEU A 32 10.19 2.92 1.89
C LEU A 32 10.81 2.69 3.27
N LEU A 33 10.77 1.45 3.79
CA LEU A 33 11.29 1.12 5.11
C LEU A 33 12.81 1.39 5.23
N VAL A 34 13.59 0.88 4.28
CA VAL A 34 15.05 1.07 4.26
C VAL A 34 15.38 2.53 3.93
N GLY A 35 14.68 3.12 2.97
CA GLY A 35 14.90 4.50 2.51
C GLY A 35 14.71 5.52 3.63
N THR A 36 13.64 5.42 4.42
CA THR A 36 13.42 6.33 5.56
C THR A 36 14.28 5.96 6.77
N GLY A 37 14.56 4.67 6.98
CA GLY A 37 15.34 4.18 8.12
C GLY A 37 16.82 4.57 8.07
N PHE A 38 17.41 4.61 6.87
CA PHE A 38 18.81 4.95 6.64
C PHE A 38 18.97 6.29 5.89
N ALA A 39 17.93 7.12 5.85
CA ALA A 39 18.03 8.46 5.29
C ALA A 39 19.08 9.27 6.06
N GLY A 40 20.10 9.77 5.36
CA GLY A 40 21.04 10.75 5.92
C GLY A 40 20.41 12.14 6.12
N ASP A 41 19.22 12.37 5.54
CA ASP A 41 18.45 13.60 5.68
C ASP A 41 17.41 13.45 6.81
N TYR A 42 17.56 14.29 7.84
CA TYR A 42 16.70 14.27 9.03
C TYR A 42 15.24 14.54 8.71
N ARG A 43 14.92 15.24 7.62
CA ARG A 43 13.53 15.55 7.24
C ARG A 43 12.78 14.28 6.81
N LEU A 44 13.45 13.40 6.08
CA LEU A 44 12.85 12.16 5.59
C LEU A 44 12.64 11.16 6.73
N HIS A 45 13.61 11.07 7.66
CA HIS A 45 13.47 10.24 8.86
C HIS A 45 12.38 10.78 9.80
N ASN A 46 12.39 12.08 10.08
CA ASN A 46 11.39 12.72 10.94
C ASN A 46 9.99 12.67 10.33
N GLY A 47 9.85 12.85 9.02
CA GLY A 47 8.56 12.70 8.34
C GLY A 47 7.97 11.28 8.46
N ALA A 48 8.82 10.24 8.47
CA ALA A 48 8.38 8.88 8.72
C ALA A 48 7.90 8.67 10.17
N HIS A 49 8.60 9.26 11.15
CA HIS A 49 8.15 9.26 12.56
C HIS A 49 6.86 10.06 12.75
N ASP A 50 6.75 11.25 12.15
CA ASP A 50 5.57 12.11 12.20
C ASP A 50 4.35 11.40 11.58
N THR A 51 4.53 10.67 10.48
CA THR A 51 3.48 9.85 9.89
C THR A 51 3.00 8.80 10.89
N ARG A 52 3.90 8.08 11.58
CA ARG A 52 3.50 7.11 12.61
C ARG A 52 2.69 7.77 13.74
N HIS A 53 3.04 8.99 14.13
CA HIS A 53 2.29 9.77 15.12
C HIS A 53 0.90 10.20 14.60
N ALA A 54 0.81 10.63 13.33
CA ALA A 54 -0.45 10.99 12.68
C ALA A 54 -1.38 9.78 12.44
N MET A 55 -0.83 8.61 12.16
CA MET A 55 -1.61 7.37 12.03
C MET A 55 -2.16 6.86 13.37
N GLY A 56 -1.69 7.43 14.49
CA GLY A 56 -2.09 7.06 15.86
C GLY A 56 -3.22 7.88 16.46
N PHE A 57 -3.80 8.88 15.77
CA PHE A 57 -4.83 9.77 16.33
C PHE A 57 -5.90 10.21 15.31
N PRO A 58 -7.17 10.33 15.74
CA PRO A 58 -8.09 9.24 15.99
C PRO A 58 -9.10 9.08 14.84
N CYS A 59 -9.71 7.92 14.74
CA CYS A 59 -10.99 7.75 14.05
C CYS A 59 -12.12 8.40 14.88
N HIS A 60 -12.12 9.73 14.92
CA HIS A 60 -13.32 10.54 15.10
C HIS A 60 -13.24 11.74 14.15
#